data_AF-A0A969TIK9-F1
#
_entry.id   AF-A0A969TIK9-F1
#
_cell.length_a   1.000
_cell.length_b   1.000
_cell.length_c   1.000
_cell.angle_alpha   90.00
_cell.angle_beta   90.00
_cell.angle_gamma   90.00
#
_symmetry.space_group_name_H-M   'P 1'
#
loop_
_entity.id
_entity.type
_entity.pdbx_description
1 polymer ?
#
loop_
_entity_poly.entity_id
_entity_poly.type
_entity_poly.pdbx_seq_one_letter_code
_entity_poly.pdbx_strand_id
1 'polypeptide(L)'
;MSASISDSALSTSLLSNPFDSLLSRSGVSDSGRSSVFLKCQCAECNSSLQSPPIHSSPENSSVVPSAALDNGMSGINYIDALLGLSRWNSTIGSSVEVTYSFLTSVPGDYELEADERNNFVGLNATQIDAARRALQLWSEVAGIRFTEVSDPDGGQIRFGTANLGVRAGAWAYYPGDGVGGDVWLNNIDPANFTQTGGSKGFQRMLHEIGHALGLKHPFDYFPRLPNSQDSYQYTVMSYTRHPGMSYASGLSSIGDFPATPMLYDIAAIQYLYGANMNTRTGNDTYSWTTGNAFVQAIWDAGGIDTISAVNQTLDAAIDLNPGSFSSIGPTSNGSSTRANNNLAIAFNVTLENAQGGSGNDTITGNSANNTLTGNDGNDWLNGLSGNDSLYGGNGNDVLYGEGDDDLLEGWAGNDTVYGGDGSDRLEGGDGNDSLEGGDGNDEIYGGTGNDLLNGGKDADSLVGGSGTDTLTGGLGNDSFIFSSTADGIDTILDFSVTDDTLQVSLTGFGGGLFAGAVITVEQFFTGSAASDDSDRFIYNQSTGALFFDIDGIGAGSQIQIANLSTGLSLTHNDIFVTA
;
A
#
# COMPACT_ATOMS: atom_id res chain seq x y z
N MET A 1 -32.58 35.84 17.47
CA MET A 1 -33.60 34.86 17.89
C MET A 1 -32.98 33.49 17.71
N SER A 2 -32.79 32.81 18.83
CA SER A 2 -32.24 31.46 18.98
C SER A 2 -33.18 30.38 18.45
N ALA A 3 -32.63 29.33 17.83
CA ALA A 3 -33.08 27.95 18.06
C ALA A 3 -32.00 26.95 17.59
N SER A 4 -31.45 26.25 18.57
CA SER A 4 -30.58 25.07 18.53
C SER A 4 -31.39 23.78 18.36
N ILE A 5 -30.89 22.80 17.60
CA ILE A 5 -31.26 21.36 17.64
C ILE A 5 -30.00 20.58 17.24
N SER A 6 -29.10 20.19 18.15
CA SER A 6 -29.04 18.97 19.00
C SER A 6 -28.89 17.64 18.24
N ASP A 7 -27.72 17.03 18.41
CA ASP A 7 -27.41 15.60 18.27
C ASP A 7 -28.48 14.69 18.87
N SER A 8 -28.89 13.65 18.13
CA SER A 8 -29.15 12.32 18.69
C SER A 8 -29.49 11.27 17.60
N ALA A 9 -28.86 10.10 17.74
CA ALA A 9 -29.33 8.77 17.32
C ALA A 9 -29.17 8.36 15.84
N LEU A 10 -27.98 7.82 15.53
CA LEU A 10 -27.82 6.70 14.60
C LEU A 10 -28.61 5.50 15.16
N SER A 11 -29.84 5.33 14.68
CA SER A 11 -30.62 4.13 14.97
C SER A 11 -30.11 2.97 14.11
N THR A 12 -29.73 1.90 14.79
CA THR A 12 -29.58 0.53 14.30
C THR A 12 -30.67 0.13 13.30
N SER A 13 -30.34 0.13 12.00
CA SER A 13 -31.13 -0.60 11.02
C SER A 13 -30.63 -2.03 10.95
N LEU A 14 -31.34 -2.92 11.66
CA LEU A 14 -31.25 -4.36 11.53
C LEU A 14 -31.56 -4.74 10.07
N LEU A 15 -30.53 -5.00 9.27
CA LEU A 15 -30.67 -5.80 8.07
C LEU A 15 -30.92 -7.24 8.51
N SER A 16 -32.20 -7.63 8.53
CA SER A 16 -32.60 -9.03 8.59
C SER A 16 -32.01 -9.75 7.36
N ASN A 17 -30.99 -10.57 7.60
CA ASN A 17 -30.22 -11.24 6.55
C ASN A 17 -30.97 -12.48 6.03
N PRO A 18 -31.03 -12.78 4.71
CA PRO A 18 -31.94 -13.80 4.15
C PRO A 18 -31.61 -15.27 4.46
N PHE A 19 -30.57 -15.55 5.25
CA PHE A 19 -30.06 -16.91 5.50
C PHE A 19 -30.73 -17.68 6.65
N ASP A 20 -31.61 -17.04 7.43
CA ASP A 20 -32.44 -17.74 8.45
C ASP A 20 -33.42 -18.76 7.81
N SER A 21 -33.56 -18.76 6.49
CA SER A 21 -34.44 -19.66 5.74
C SER A 21 -33.78 -20.97 5.24
N LEU A 22 -32.46 -21.15 5.39
CA LEU A 22 -31.75 -22.34 4.89
C LEU A 22 -31.36 -23.34 6.00
N LEU A 23 -31.23 -22.91 7.25
CA LEU A 23 -31.01 -23.81 8.40
C LEU A 23 -32.32 -24.28 9.07
N SER A 24 -33.47 -23.72 8.69
CA SER A 24 -34.79 -24.13 9.21
C SER A 24 -35.51 -25.18 8.35
N ARG A 25 -34.90 -25.66 7.24
CA ARG A 25 -35.50 -26.64 6.32
C ARG A 25 -34.88 -28.03 6.31
N SER A 26 -33.81 -28.29 7.05
CA SER A 26 -33.34 -29.64 7.33
C SER A 26 -33.78 -30.04 8.74
N GLY A 27 -34.97 -30.62 8.85
CA GLY A 27 -35.45 -31.27 10.08
C GLY A 27 -34.63 -32.52 10.42
N VAL A 28 -33.34 -32.35 10.73
CA VAL A 28 -32.45 -33.40 11.18
C VAL A 28 -32.14 -33.11 12.65
N SER A 29 -32.84 -33.84 13.50
CA SER A 29 -32.55 -33.93 14.93
C SER A 29 -31.11 -34.41 15.14
N ASP A 30 -30.39 -33.66 15.96
CA ASP A 30 -29.02 -33.91 16.40
C ASP A 30 -28.94 -35.10 17.37
N SER A 31 -29.17 -36.31 16.84
CA SER A 31 -28.96 -37.54 17.59
C SER A 31 -28.60 -38.68 16.64
N GLY A 32 -27.31 -38.99 16.53
CA GLY A 32 -26.85 -40.31 16.09
C GLY A 32 -26.12 -40.42 14.75
N ARG A 33 -25.20 -39.51 14.42
CA ARG A 33 -24.16 -39.81 13.41
C ARG A 33 -22.87 -40.25 14.10
N SER A 34 -22.46 -41.48 13.81
CA SER A 34 -21.10 -41.97 14.03
C SER A 34 -20.10 -40.94 13.51
N SER A 35 -19.18 -40.51 14.36
CA SER A 35 -18.13 -39.54 14.10
C SER A 35 -17.19 -40.03 12.98
N VAL A 36 -17.52 -39.68 11.73
CA VAL A 36 -16.57 -39.77 10.63
C VAL A 36 -15.70 -38.52 10.73
N PHE A 37 -14.55 -38.63 11.38
CA PHE A 37 -13.57 -37.55 11.44
C PHE A 37 -13.03 -37.29 10.03
N LEU A 38 -13.29 -36.10 9.47
CA LEU A 38 -12.67 -35.70 8.20
C LEU A 38 -11.20 -35.35 8.46
N LYS A 39 -10.30 -36.24 8.03
CA LYS A 39 -8.85 -36.03 8.01
C LYS A 39 -8.46 -35.31 6.72
N CYS A 40 -7.79 -34.15 6.82
CA CYS A 40 -7.17 -33.49 5.67
C CYS A 40 -5.70 -33.89 5.57
N GLN A 41 -5.27 -34.48 4.46
CA GLN A 41 -3.88 -34.93 4.28
C GLN A 41 -3.12 -34.05 3.30
N CYS A 42 -1.99 -33.48 3.72
CA CYS A 42 -1.08 -32.74 2.86
C CYS A 42 -0.13 -33.66 2.08
N ALA A 43 -0.60 -34.17 0.92
CA ALA A 43 0.16 -35.13 0.10
C ALA A 43 1.27 -34.49 -0.77
N GLU A 44 1.14 -33.21 -1.16
CA GLU A 44 2.10 -32.55 -2.04
C GLU A 44 3.20 -31.84 -1.26
N CYS A 45 4.17 -32.62 -0.83
CA CYS A 45 5.44 -32.08 -0.36
C CYS A 45 6.64 -32.96 -0.72
N ASN A 46 6.44 -33.95 -1.60
CA ASN A 46 7.49 -34.79 -2.15
C ASN A 46 7.76 -34.34 -3.59
N SER A 47 9.03 -34.12 -3.94
CA SER A 47 9.47 -33.47 -5.19
C SER A 47 9.28 -34.31 -6.48
N SER A 48 8.29 -35.21 -6.55
CA SER A 48 8.24 -36.20 -7.63
C SER A 48 6.86 -36.68 -8.12
N LEU A 49 5.73 -36.11 -7.68
CA LEU A 49 4.42 -36.53 -8.20
C LEU A 49 3.64 -35.35 -8.76
N GLN A 50 3.43 -35.37 -10.08
CA GLN A 50 2.48 -34.52 -10.78
C GLN A 50 1.06 -35.03 -10.51
N SER A 51 0.24 -34.21 -9.84
CA SER A 51 -1.22 -34.32 -9.65
C SER A 51 -1.69 -35.20 -8.48
N PRO A 52 -2.50 -34.67 -7.53
CA PRO A 52 -3.14 -35.46 -6.50
C PRO A 52 -4.47 -36.09 -6.97
N PRO A 53 -4.92 -37.19 -6.34
CA PRO A 53 -6.11 -37.94 -6.76
C PRO A 53 -7.42 -37.19 -6.45
N ILE A 54 -8.30 -37.13 -7.44
CA ILE A 54 -9.65 -36.56 -7.35
C ILE A 54 -10.53 -37.52 -6.51
N HIS A 55 -10.96 -37.09 -5.31
CA HIS A 55 -12.10 -37.72 -4.65
C HIS A 55 -13.40 -37.19 -5.28
N SER A 56 -14.23 -38.09 -5.80
CA SER A 56 -15.46 -37.77 -6.55
C SER A 56 -16.72 -37.95 -5.70
N SER A 57 -17.69 -37.03 -5.90
CA SER A 57 -19.17 -37.16 -5.75
C SER A 57 -19.82 -36.00 -4.97
N PRO A 58 -21.11 -35.65 -5.22
CA PRO A 58 -21.79 -35.42 -6.48
C PRO A 58 -22.20 -33.93 -6.64
N GLU A 59 -22.42 -33.50 -7.87
CA GLU A 59 -22.92 -32.17 -8.25
C GLU A 59 -24.29 -31.85 -7.60
N ASN A 60 -24.53 -30.59 -7.19
CA ASN A 60 -25.54 -29.68 -7.79
C ASN A 60 -25.81 -28.39 -6.96
N SER A 61 -26.08 -27.32 -7.72
CA SER A 61 -26.93 -26.13 -7.45
C SER A 61 -26.34 -24.85 -6.82
N SER A 62 -25.76 -24.02 -7.71
CA SER A 62 -26.17 -22.67 -8.13
C SER A 62 -26.93 -21.70 -7.17
N VAL A 63 -26.33 -20.48 -7.08
CA VAL A 63 -26.88 -19.11 -6.79
C VAL A 63 -27.15 -18.76 -5.32
N VAL A 64 -26.53 -17.69 -4.76
CA VAL A 64 -27.05 -16.31 -4.49
C VAL A 64 -25.90 -15.34 -4.02
N PRO A 65 -26.08 -14.02 -3.74
CA PRO A 65 -25.67 -12.88 -4.57
C PRO A 65 -24.54 -11.98 -4.02
N SER A 66 -24.04 -11.13 -4.91
CA SER A 66 -23.01 -10.09 -4.76
C SER A 66 -23.35 -8.91 -3.85
N ALA A 67 -22.35 -8.44 -3.08
CA ALA A 67 -22.08 -7.03 -2.86
C ALA A 67 -20.58 -6.81 -2.54
N ALA A 68 -19.94 -5.97 -3.35
CA ALA A 68 -18.59 -5.37 -3.23
C ALA A 68 -17.38 -6.31 -3.12
N LEU A 69 -16.68 -6.47 -4.26
CA LEU A 69 -15.24 -6.64 -4.49
C LEU A 69 -15.08 -7.29 -5.88
N ASP A 70 -15.22 -6.49 -6.95
CA ASP A 70 -15.04 -6.96 -8.31
C ASP A 70 -13.61 -6.62 -8.80
N ASN A 71 -12.70 -7.57 -8.57
CA ASN A 71 -11.41 -7.67 -9.26
C ASN A 71 -11.38 -8.96 -10.10
N GLY A 72 -12.36 -9.14 -11.00
CA GLY A 72 -12.27 -10.13 -12.08
C GLY A 72 -12.65 -11.57 -11.69
N MET A 73 -13.48 -11.77 -10.66
CA MET A 73 -14.08 -13.07 -10.35
C MET A 73 -15.58 -13.04 -10.64
N SER A 74 -15.99 -13.51 -11.83
CA SER A 74 -17.41 -13.68 -12.13
C SER A 74 -18.02 -14.79 -11.25
N GLY A 75 -18.54 -14.43 -10.08
CA GLY A 75 -19.47 -15.25 -9.28
C GLY A 75 -18.88 -16.30 -8.33
N ILE A 76 -17.57 -16.29 -8.04
CA ILE A 76 -16.95 -17.12 -6.98
C ILE A 76 -16.39 -16.17 -5.92
N ASN A 77 -16.70 -16.37 -4.65
CA ASN A 77 -16.09 -15.62 -3.54
C ASN A 77 -14.88 -16.41 -3.00
N TYR A 78 -13.71 -15.79 -2.88
CA TYR A 78 -12.48 -16.44 -2.38
C TYR A 78 -12.62 -16.90 -0.93
N ILE A 79 -13.47 -16.23 -0.14
CA ILE A 79 -13.84 -16.66 1.22
C ILE A 79 -14.49 -18.04 1.13
N ASP A 80 -15.55 -18.18 0.34
CA ASP A 80 -16.30 -19.43 0.21
C ASP A 80 -15.42 -20.59 -0.29
N ALA A 81 -14.43 -20.29 -1.14
CA ALA A 81 -13.49 -21.28 -1.65
C ALA A 81 -12.56 -21.86 -0.57
N LEU A 82 -12.42 -21.18 0.57
CA LEU A 82 -11.59 -21.59 1.70
C LEU A 82 -12.39 -22.02 2.93
N LEU A 83 -13.72 -21.85 2.97
CA LEU A 83 -14.52 -22.31 4.11
C LEU A 83 -14.69 -23.83 4.11
N GLY A 84 -14.26 -24.48 5.19
CA GLY A 84 -14.51 -25.88 5.48
C GLY A 84 -15.90 -26.15 6.06
N LEU A 85 -16.13 -27.41 6.47
CA LEU A 85 -17.46 -27.86 6.92
C LEU A 85 -17.75 -27.58 8.41
N SER A 86 -16.75 -27.13 9.19
CA SER A 86 -16.91 -26.90 10.63
C SER A 86 -16.04 -25.73 11.13
N ARG A 87 -16.40 -25.23 12.32
CA ARG A 87 -15.78 -24.08 13.02
C ARG A 87 -16.01 -24.23 14.52
N TRP A 88 -15.24 -23.51 15.34
CA TRP A 88 -15.33 -23.59 16.81
C TRP A 88 -16.46 -22.77 17.43
N ASN A 89 -16.97 -21.73 16.75
CA ASN A 89 -18.05 -20.89 17.25
C ASN A 89 -19.42 -21.28 16.68
N SER A 90 -20.48 -20.96 17.41
CA SER A 90 -21.85 -21.14 16.90
C SER A 90 -22.26 -20.01 15.94
N THR A 91 -21.69 -18.80 16.10
CA THR A 91 -22.07 -17.59 15.36
C THR A 91 -20.91 -17.10 14.48
N ILE A 92 -21.12 -17.01 13.17
CA ILE A 92 -20.13 -16.50 12.22
C ILE A 92 -19.77 -15.05 12.56
N GLY A 93 -18.49 -14.69 12.43
CA GLY A 93 -17.97 -13.34 12.72
C GLY A 93 -17.82 -13.02 14.20
N SER A 94 -18.09 -13.98 15.09
CA SER A 94 -17.94 -13.81 16.54
C SER A 94 -16.62 -14.39 17.05
N SER A 95 -16.02 -13.71 18.03
CA SER A 95 -14.76 -14.18 18.62
C SER A 95 -14.93 -15.53 19.30
N VAL A 96 -13.84 -16.28 19.38
CA VAL A 96 -13.80 -17.62 19.98
C VAL A 96 -12.58 -17.79 20.87
N GLU A 97 -12.74 -18.58 21.92
CA GLU A 97 -11.62 -19.08 22.71
C GLU A 97 -11.35 -20.54 22.34
N VAL A 98 -10.09 -20.83 22.03
CA VAL A 98 -9.64 -22.17 21.63
C VAL A 98 -8.51 -22.59 22.55
N THR A 99 -8.69 -23.71 23.22
CA THR A 99 -7.65 -24.28 24.08
C THR A 99 -6.70 -25.16 23.27
N TYR A 100 -5.41 -25.17 23.60
CA TYR A 100 -4.43 -26.02 22.91
C TYR A 100 -3.42 -26.66 23.85
N SER A 101 -2.77 -27.73 23.38
CA SER A 101 -1.74 -28.45 24.14
C SER A 101 -0.71 -29.13 23.23
N PHE A 102 0.39 -29.58 23.82
CA PHE A 102 1.44 -30.34 23.16
C PHE A 102 1.44 -31.77 23.69
N LEU A 103 1.14 -32.73 22.81
CA LEU A 103 1.07 -34.13 23.19
C LEU A 103 2.44 -34.59 23.72
N THR A 104 2.42 -35.34 24.83
CA THR A 104 3.60 -36.04 25.38
C THR A 104 3.52 -37.56 25.20
N SER A 105 2.32 -38.04 24.91
CA SER A 105 1.99 -39.40 24.50
C SER A 105 0.78 -39.35 23.55
N VAL A 106 0.48 -40.45 22.86
CA VAL A 106 -0.76 -40.51 22.06
C VAL A 106 -1.95 -40.70 22.99
N PRO A 107 -2.94 -39.79 22.96
CA PRO A 107 -4.11 -39.89 23.82
C PRO A 107 -4.93 -41.16 23.57
N GLY A 108 -5.66 -41.60 24.59
CA GLY A 108 -6.40 -42.87 24.60
C GLY A 108 -7.54 -42.97 23.59
N ASP A 109 -8.02 -41.83 23.08
CA ASP A 109 -9.12 -41.66 22.11
C ASP A 109 -8.70 -41.92 20.65
N TYR A 110 -7.41 -41.99 20.34
CA TYR A 110 -6.91 -42.38 19.02
C TYR A 110 -7.12 -43.87 18.76
N GLU A 111 -7.60 -44.25 17.57
CA GLU A 111 -7.78 -45.65 17.20
C GLU A 111 -6.47 -46.46 17.31
N LEU A 112 -6.58 -47.71 17.76
CA LEU A 112 -5.44 -48.58 18.14
C LEU A 112 -4.51 -48.95 16.97
N GLU A 113 -4.93 -48.73 15.72
CA GLU A 113 -4.17 -49.02 14.49
C GLU A 113 -3.73 -47.76 13.71
N ALA A 114 -3.94 -46.57 14.29
CA ALA A 114 -3.44 -45.33 13.71
C ALA A 114 -1.89 -45.36 13.70
N ASP A 115 -1.26 -45.16 12.55
CA ASP A 115 0.22 -45.11 12.45
C ASP A 115 0.80 -44.06 13.42
N GLU A 116 0.03 -43.02 13.71
CA GLU A 116 0.25 -41.98 14.71
C GLU A 116 0.52 -42.55 16.10
N ARG A 117 -0.28 -43.54 16.53
CA ARG A 117 -0.17 -44.17 17.84
C ARG A 117 1.10 -45.01 17.98
N ASN A 118 1.50 -45.68 16.90
CA ASN A 118 2.65 -46.60 16.91
C ASN A 118 3.99 -45.90 16.68
N ASN A 119 3.99 -44.68 16.13
CA ASN A 119 5.21 -43.97 15.71
C ASN A 119 5.33 -42.56 16.31
N PHE A 120 4.59 -42.28 17.38
CA PHE A 120 4.57 -40.97 18.02
C PHE A 120 5.95 -40.49 18.48
N VAL A 121 6.18 -39.20 18.27
CA VAL A 121 7.31 -38.47 18.84
C VAL A 121 6.76 -37.13 19.35
N GLY A 122 7.13 -36.75 20.58
CA GLY A 122 6.77 -35.44 21.12
C GLY A 122 7.46 -34.31 20.34
N LEU A 123 6.80 -33.16 20.23
CA LEU A 123 7.40 -31.99 19.57
C LEU A 123 8.68 -31.56 20.33
N ASN A 124 9.70 -31.14 19.57
CA ASN A 124 10.87 -30.50 20.16
C ASN A 124 10.60 -29.00 20.43
N ALA A 125 11.51 -28.34 21.16
CA ALA A 125 11.34 -26.93 21.55
C ALA A 125 11.12 -25.98 20.35
N THR A 126 11.89 -26.16 19.25
CA THR A 126 11.74 -25.34 18.04
C THR A 126 10.35 -25.50 17.41
N GLN A 127 9.81 -26.71 17.39
CA GLN A 127 8.47 -26.99 16.86
C GLN A 127 7.37 -26.43 17.75
N ILE A 128 7.56 -26.50 19.08
CA ILE A 128 6.65 -25.90 20.07
C ILE A 128 6.61 -24.38 19.89
N ASP A 129 7.77 -23.73 19.80
CA ASP A 129 7.86 -22.27 19.63
C ASP A 129 7.24 -21.83 18.29
N ALA A 130 7.44 -22.60 17.22
CA ALA A 130 6.82 -22.35 15.93
C ALA A 130 5.29 -22.53 15.96
N ALA A 131 4.77 -23.56 16.63
CA ALA A 131 3.33 -23.74 16.81
C ALA A 131 2.72 -22.55 17.57
N ARG A 132 3.35 -22.12 18.67
CA ARG A 132 2.90 -20.92 19.41
C ARG A 132 2.93 -19.66 18.55
N ARG A 133 3.98 -19.46 17.75
CA ARG A 133 4.06 -18.32 16.83
C ARG A 133 3.00 -18.38 15.73
N ALA A 134 2.73 -19.55 15.17
CA ALA A 134 1.69 -19.71 14.15
C ALA A 134 0.28 -19.46 14.73
N LEU A 135 -0.01 -19.96 15.94
CA LEU A 135 -1.24 -19.62 16.67
C LEU A 135 -1.35 -18.11 16.92
N GLN A 136 -0.26 -17.47 17.33
CA GLN A 136 -0.23 -16.02 17.53
C GLN A 136 -0.58 -15.27 16.24
N LEU A 137 0.00 -15.63 15.10
CA LEU A 137 -0.30 -14.99 13.81
C LEU A 137 -1.76 -15.13 13.40
N TRP A 138 -2.40 -16.28 13.65
CA TRP A 138 -3.84 -16.45 13.44
C TRP A 138 -4.68 -15.57 14.39
N SER A 139 -4.26 -15.42 15.64
CA SER A 139 -4.92 -14.53 16.60
C SER A 139 -4.67 -13.04 16.35
N GLU A 140 -3.57 -12.68 15.68
CA GLU A 140 -3.28 -11.30 15.26
C GLU A 140 -4.34 -10.83 14.25
N VAL A 141 -4.78 -11.70 13.34
CA VAL A 141 -5.67 -11.31 12.23
C VAL A 141 -7.15 -11.51 12.51
N ALA A 142 -7.53 -12.38 13.45
CA ALA A 142 -8.93 -12.68 13.76
C ALA A 142 -9.20 -12.80 15.26
N GLY A 143 -10.49 -12.71 15.64
CA GLY A 143 -10.98 -12.76 17.02
C GLY A 143 -10.83 -14.13 17.68
N ILE A 144 -9.66 -14.73 17.65
CA ILE A 144 -9.35 -16.04 18.22
C ILE A 144 -8.42 -15.84 19.41
N ARG A 145 -8.83 -16.31 20.59
CA ARG A 145 -7.98 -16.35 21.77
C ARG A 145 -7.49 -17.77 22.00
N PHE A 146 -6.19 -18.00 21.83
CA PHE A 146 -5.56 -19.29 22.13
C PHE A 146 -5.09 -19.35 23.58
N THR A 147 -5.46 -20.42 24.29
CA THR A 147 -5.05 -20.65 25.68
C THR A 147 -4.38 -22.03 25.81
N GLU A 148 -3.11 -22.07 26.20
CA GLU A 148 -2.41 -23.33 26.44
C GLU A 148 -2.94 -23.97 27.73
N VAL A 149 -3.29 -25.25 27.69
CA VAL A 149 -3.74 -26.02 28.86
C VAL A 149 -2.62 -26.91 29.40
N SER A 150 -2.64 -27.17 30.70
CA SER A 150 -1.61 -27.97 31.38
C SER A 150 -1.72 -29.47 31.12
N ASP A 151 -2.92 -29.94 30.73
CA ASP A 151 -3.14 -31.33 30.37
C ASP A 151 -2.67 -31.56 28.93
N PRO A 152 -1.57 -32.33 28.71
CA PRO A 152 -1.04 -32.56 27.37
C PRO A 152 -1.98 -33.36 26.48
N ASP A 153 -2.95 -34.10 27.03
CA ASP A 153 -3.94 -34.86 26.26
C ASP A 153 -5.25 -34.08 26.07
N GLY A 154 -5.40 -32.95 26.77
CA GLY A 154 -6.56 -32.07 26.73
C GLY A 154 -6.41 -30.91 25.74
N GLY A 155 -7.44 -30.07 25.65
CA GLY A 155 -7.49 -28.96 24.70
C GLY A 155 -8.25 -29.31 23.41
N GLN A 156 -8.63 -28.28 22.67
CA GLN A 156 -9.35 -28.38 21.39
C GLN A 156 -8.41 -28.56 20.20
N ILE A 157 -7.18 -28.06 20.29
CA ILE A 157 -6.13 -28.29 19.29
C ILE A 157 -4.96 -28.95 20.00
N ARG A 158 -4.62 -30.18 19.64
CA ARG A 158 -3.45 -30.87 20.19
C ARG A 158 -2.39 -31.04 19.12
N PHE A 159 -1.16 -30.71 19.44
CA PHE A 159 -0.03 -30.83 18.53
C PHE A 159 0.74 -32.12 18.79
N GLY A 160 0.92 -32.93 17.75
CA GLY A 160 1.71 -34.17 17.78
C GLY A 160 2.67 -34.29 16.60
N THR A 161 3.64 -35.19 16.73
CA THR A 161 4.41 -35.64 15.56
C THR A 161 4.46 -37.17 15.52
N ALA A 162 4.65 -37.73 14.33
CA ALA A 162 4.84 -39.17 14.17
C ALA A 162 5.83 -39.49 13.06
N ASN A 163 6.59 -40.59 13.21
CA ASN A 163 7.55 -41.06 12.21
C ASN A 163 6.83 -41.83 11.09
N LEU A 164 6.18 -41.12 10.16
CA LEU A 164 5.30 -41.73 9.16
C LEU A 164 5.92 -41.88 7.78
N GLY A 165 6.98 -42.69 7.62
CA GLY A 165 7.51 -43.09 6.29
C GLY A 165 7.45 -42.01 5.18
N VAL A 166 7.14 -42.41 3.94
CA VAL A 166 6.95 -41.48 2.80
C VAL A 166 5.56 -40.85 2.72
N ARG A 167 4.77 -40.86 3.81
CA ARG A 167 3.44 -40.24 3.83
C ARG A 167 3.55 -38.71 3.98
N ALA A 168 2.40 -38.05 3.75
CA ALA A 168 2.13 -36.61 3.85
C ALA A 168 3.03 -35.86 4.86
N GLY A 169 3.47 -34.65 4.49
CA GLY A 169 4.40 -33.86 5.30
C GLY A 169 3.81 -33.40 6.64
N ALA A 170 2.50 -33.22 6.69
CA ALA A 170 1.68 -32.90 7.86
C ALA A 170 0.20 -33.21 7.56
N TRP A 171 -0.65 -33.20 8.59
CA TRP A 171 -2.11 -33.27 8.45
C TRP A 171 -2.80 -32.70 9.69
N ALA A 172 -4.08 -32.35 9.53
CA ALA A 172 -4.92 -31.90 10.62
C ALA A 172 -6.35 -32.41 10.49
N TYR A 173 -7.09 -32.30 11.59
CA TYR A 173 -8.53 -32.53 11.63
C TYR A 173 -9.25 -31.20 11.75
N TYR A 174 -10.38 -31.08 11.06
CA TYR A 174 -11.28 -29.93 11.20
C TYR A 174 -11.82 -29.81 12.64
N PRO A 175 -12.31 -28.61 13.04
CA PRO A 175 -12.98 -28.40 14.31
C PRO A 175 -14.05 -29.45 14.61
N GLY A 176 -14.04 -30.01 15.81
CA GLY A 176 -14.98 -31.04 16.24
C GLY A 176 -14.60 -31.66 17.58
N ASP A 177 -15.37 -32.65 18.02
CA ASP A 177 -15.09 -33.40 19.26
C ASP A 177 -13.94 -34.40 19.08
N GLY A 178 -13.40 -34.93 20.18
CA GLY A 178 -12.39 -36.00 20.17
C GLY A 178 -11.07 -35.54 19.55
N VAL A 179 -10.71 -36.10 18.38
CA VAL A 179 -9.50 -35.72 17.64
C VAL A 179 -9.68 -34.48 16.75
N GLY A 180 -10.88 -33.89 16.73
CA GLY A 180 -11.14 -32.65 15.99
C GLY A 180 -10.22 -31.53 16.44
N GLY A 181 -9.60 -30.82 15.49
CA GLY A 181 -8.61 -29.78 15.76
C GLY A 181 -7.16 -30.25 15.90
N ASP A 182 -6.88 -31.56 16.00
CA ASP A 182 -5.51 -32.02 16.19
C ASP A 182 -4.64 -31.78 14.95
N VAL A 183 -3.40 -31.34 15.21
CA VAL A 183 -2.40 -31.01 14.19
C VAL A 183 -1.21 -31.95 14.33
N TRP A 184 -0.79 -32.54 13.22
CA TRP A 184 0.27 -33.53 13.18
C TRP A 184 1.33 -33.23 12.14
N LEU A 185 2.60 -33.37 12.54
CA LEU A 185 3.75 -33.28 11.65
C LEU A 185 4.41 -34.63 11.42
N ASN A 186 4.89 -34.87 10.19
CA ASN A 186 5.75 -36.02 9.92
C ASN A 186 7.18 -35.75 10.41
N ASN A 187 7.61 -36.49 11.43
CA ASN A 187 8.89 -36.27 12.12
C ASN A 187 10.12 -36.80 11.34
N ILE A 188 9.93 -37.41 10.17
CA ILE A 188 11.06 -37.78 9.31
C ILE A 188 11.29 -36.82 8.14
N ASP A 189 10.40 -35.85 7.93
CA ASP A 189 10.56 -34.86 6.87
C ASP A 189 11.49 -33.72 7.34
N PRO A 190 12.66 -33.53 6.71
CA PRO A 190 13.61 -32.50 7.10
C PRO A 190 13.04 -31.07 7.08
N ALA A 191 12.02 -30.80 6.24
CA ALA A 191 11.37 -29.51 6.22
C ALA A 191 10.69 -29.16 7.55
N ASN A 192 10.27 -30.16 8.34
CA ASN A 192 9.64 -29.94 9.64
C ASN A 192 10.64 -29.67 10.78
N PHE A 193 11.95 -29.68 10.49
CA PHE A 193 13.01 -29.39 11.47
C PHE A 193 13.38 -27.89 11.49
N THR A 194 13.14 -27.17 10.39
CA THR A 194 13.28 -25.71 10.32
C THR A 194 11.90 -25.08 10.32
N GLN A 195 11.58 -24.31 11.35
CA GLN A 195 10.25 -23.69 11.52
C GLN A 195 10.33 -22.19 11.83
N THR A 196 11.25 -21.50 11.16
CA THR A 196 11.28 -20.03 11.16
C THR A 196 10.34 -19.49 10.08
N GLY A 197 9.81 -18.27 10.26
CA GLY A 197 9.03 -17.60 9.21
C GLY A 197 9.76 -17.62 7.86
N GLY A 198 9.02 -17.86 6.77
CA GLY A 198 9.59 -18.00 5.44
C GLY A 198 10.08 -19.42 5.10
N SER A 199 10.10 -20.35 6.06
CA SER A 199 10.46 -21.74 5.81
C SER A 199 9.25 -22.61 5.48
N LYS A 200 9.47 -23.67 4.70
CA LYS A 200 8.45 -24.68 4.37
C LYS A 200 7.82 -25.33 5.61
N GLY A 201 8.61 -25.61 6.65
CA GLY A 201 8.10 -26.20 7.89
C GLY A 201 7.16 -25.28 8.65
N PHE A 202 7.49 -23.97 8.69
CA PHE A 202 6.63 -22.99 9.32
C PHE A 202 5.33 -22.75 8.53
N GLN A 203 5.40 -22.70 7.19
CA GLN A 203 4.21 -22.60 6.36
C GLN A 203 3.26 -23.79 6.55
N ARG A 204 3.79 -25.02 6.70
CA ARG A 204 2.95 -26.18 7.04
C ARG A 204 2.27 -26.01 8.39
N MET A 205 2.98 -25.52 9.40
CA MET A 205 2.37 -25.26 10.70
C MET A 205 1.19 -24.27 10.58
N LEU A 206 1.37 -23.17 9.83
CA LEU A 206 0.29 -22.22 9.54
C LEU A 206 -0.88 -22.90 8.82
N HIS A 207 -0.60 -23.69 7.79
CA HIS A 207 -1.57 -24.43 6.98
C HIS A 207 -2.42 -25.39 7.81
N GLU A 208 -1.78 -26.26 8.59
CA GLU A 208 -2.50 -27.26 9.39
C GLU A 208 -3.33 -26.62 10.50
N ILE A 209 -2.85 -25.52 11.10
CA ILE A 209 -3.66 -24.73 12.03
C ILE A 209 -4.87 -24.12 11.30
N GLY A 210 -4.70 -23.68 10.04
CA GLY A 210 -5.83 -23.23 9.20
C GLY A 210 -6.93 -24.28 9.09
N HIS A 211 -6.57 -25.55 8.83
CA HIS A 211 -7.52 -26.67 8.88
C HIS A 211 -8.15 -26.86 10.26
N ALA A 212 -7.36 -26.86 11.33
CA ALA A 212 -7.84 -26.97 12.70
C ALA A 212 -8.74 -25.80 13.14
N LEU A 213 -8.74 -24.70 12.38
CA LEU A 213 -9.63 -23.55 12.55
C LEU A 213 -10.84 -23.57 11.61
N GLY A 214 -10.90 -24.49 10.64
CA GLY A 214 -12.04 -24.66 9.75
C GLY A 214 -11.81 -24.23 8.31
N LEU A 215 -10.58 -23.94 7.88
CA LEU A 215 -10.27 -23.62 6.48
C LEU A 215 -10.02 -24.91 5.67
N LYS A 216 -10.47 -24.96 4.42
CA LYS A 216 -10.21 -26.07 3.47
C LYS A 216 -9.16 -25.67 2.43
N HIS A 217 -8.70 -26.65 1.65
CA HIS A 217 -7.89 -26.32 0.48
C HIS A 217 -8.71 -25.59 -0.59
N PRO A 218 -8.10 -24.68 -1.35
CA PRO A 218 -8.77 -23.93 -2.41
C PRO A 218 -9.22 -24.79 -3.59
N PHE A 219 -8.65 -25.99 -3.76
CA PHE A 219 -8.97 -26.94 -4.83
C PHE A 219 -9.85 -28.12 -4.38
N ASP A 220 -10.23 -28.19 -3.10
CA ASP A 220 -11.16 -29.20 -2.57
C ASP A 220 -12.56 -29.03 -3.18
N TYR A 221 -13.60 -29.68 -2.64
CA TYR A 221 -14.97 -29.56 -3.16
C TYR A 221 -15.41 -28.10 -3.40
N PHE A 222 -16.33 -27.92 -4.35
CA PHE A 222 -16.78 -26.59 -4.79
C PHE A 222 -17.38 -25.77 -3.63
N PRO A 223 -17.19 -24.42 -3.64
CA PRO A 223 -16.48 -23.64 -4.66
C PRO A 223 -14.95 -23.74 -4.57
N ARG A 224 -14.26 -23.46 -5.68
CA ARG A 224 -12.79 -23.56 -5.83
C ARG A 224 -12.20 -22.25 -6.31
N LEU A 225 -10.97 -21.93 -5.89
CA LEU A 225 -10.25 -20.80 -6.47
C LEU A 225 -9.87 -21.10 -7.94
N PRO A 226 -9.83 -20.08 -8.80
CA PRO A 226 -9.20 -20.19 -10.11
C PRO A 226 -7.72 -20.58 -9.98
N ASN A 227 -7.18 -21.33 -10.94
CA ASN A 227 -5.77 -21.75 -10.93
C ASN A 227 -4.77 -20.58 -10.83
N SER A 228 -5.14 -19.37 -11.28
CA SER A 228 -4.29 -18.18 -11.18
C SER A 228 -4.16 -17.65 -9.75
N GLN A 229 -5.07 -18.03 -8.85
CA GLN A 229 -5.11 -17.56 -7.46
C GLN A 229 -4.94 -18.71 -6.45
N ASP A 230 -5.08 -19.96 -6.87
CA ASP A 230 -4.66 -21.13 -6.09
C ASP A 230 -3.13 -21.19 -6.01
N SER A 231 -2.53 -20.36 -5.17
CA SER A 231 -1.10 -20.38 -4.87
C SER A 231 -0.77 -19.74 -3.51
N TYR A 232 0.46 -19.97 -3.03
CA TYR A 232 1.00 -19.35 -1.81
C TYR A 232 1.01 -17.82 -1.79
N GLN A 233 0.84 -17.16 -2.93
CA GLN A 233 0.69 -15.70 -2.98
C GLN A 233 -0.60 -15.25 -2.30
N TYR A 234 -1.67 -16.04 -2.40
CA TYR A 234 -3.00 -15.65 -1.95
C TYR A 234 -3.45 -16.40 -0.69
N THR A 235 -3.01 -17.65 -0.51
CA THR A 235 -3.43 -18.50 0.61
C THR A 235 -2.36 -19.51 1.00
N VAL A 236 -2.13 -19.67 2.31
CA VAL A 236 -1.31 -20.75 2.86
C VAL A 236 -1.97 -22.11 2.68
N MET A 237 -3.28 -22.16 2.37
CA MET A 237 -4.05 -23.38 2.15
C MET A 237 -3.83 -24.01 0.77
N SER A 238 -3.17 -23.31 -0.16
CA SER A 238 -2.78 -23.88 -1.46
C SER A 238 -1.63 -24.88 -1.32
N TYR A 239 -1.44 -25.74 -2.33
CA TYR A 239 -0.20 -26.52 -2.52
C TYR A 239 0.70 -25.95 -3.61
N THR A 240 0.19 -25.00 -4.38
CA THR A 240 0.86 -24.46 -5.56
C THR A 240 1.74 -23.29 -5.16
N ARG A 241 2.95 -23.28 -5.72
CA ARG A 241 3.89 -22.17 -5.56
C ARG A 241 3.39 -20.93 -6.28
N HIS A 242 3.71 -19.75 -5.75
CA HIS A 242 3.44 -18.51 -6.46
C HIS A 242 4.40 -18.33 -7.66
N PRO A 243 4.01 -17.55 -8.69
CA PRO A 243 4.90 -17.17 -9.78
C PRO A 243 6.18 -16.51 -9.24
N GLY A 244 7.35 -16.88 -9.79
CA GLY A 244 8.64 -16.27 -9.41
C GLY A 244 9.42 -16.97 -8.29
N MET A 245 8.81 -17.90 -7.55
CA MET A 245 9.48 -18.75 -6.57
C MET A 245 10.56 -19.63 -7.23
N SER A 246 11.76 -19.76 -6.64
CA SER A 246 12.88 -20.50 -7.25
C SER A 246 12.62 -22.02 -7.28
N TYR A 247 12.93 -22.67 -8.40
CA TYR A 247 12.92 -24.13 -8.55
C TYR A 247 14.15 -24.82 -7.93
N ALA A 248 15.02 -24.08 -7.23
CA ALA A 248 16.29 -24.60 -6.72
C ALA A 248 16.06 -25.86 -5.86
N SER A 249 16.68 -26.94 -6.32
CA SER A 249 16.45 -28.32 -5.93
C SER A 249 16.83 -28.59 -4.47
N GLY A 250 15.85 -28.90 -3.64
CA GLY A 250 16.01 -29.84 -2.52
C GLY A 250 15.91 -29.27 -1.10
N LEU A 251 16.16 -27.98 -0.89
CA LEU A 251 15.83 -27.26 0.34
C LEU A 251 15.50 -25.84 -0.08
N SER A 252 14.25 -25.44 0.08
CA SER A 252 13.85 -24.07 -0.20
C SER A 252 14.61 -23.11 0.69
N SER A 253 15.15 -22.05 0.10
CA SER A 253 15.67 -20.90 0.84
C SER A 253 14.59 -20.40 1.81
N ILE A 254 15.00 -19.99 3.01
CA ILE A 254 14.14 -19.20 3.89
C ILE A 254 13.69 -17.97 3.10
N GLY A 255 12.39 -17.73 3.05
CA GLY A 255 11.79 -16.61 2.33
C GLY A 255 10.91 -16.96 1.14
N ASP A 256 10.96 -18.21 0.67
CA ASP A 256 10.15 -18.67 -0.47
C ASP A 256 8.70 -19.07 -0.08
N PHE A 257 8.40 -19.15 1.22
CA PHE A 257 7.09 -19.59 1.72
C PHE A 257 6.42 -18.51 2.58
N PRO A 258 5.08 -18.48 2.64
CA PRO A 258 4.33 -17.63 3.55
C PRO A 258 4.86 -17.67 4.99
N ALA A 259 5.16 -16.50 5.54
CA ALA A 259 5.51 -16.33 6.95
C ALA A 259 4.31 -15.88 7.80
N THR A 260 3.17 -15.60 7.19
CA THR A 260 1.91 -15.19 7.82
C THR A 260 0.74 -15.91 7.11
N PRO A 261 -0.48 -15.92 7.70
CA PRO A 261 -1.69 -16.04 6.91
C PRO A 261 -1.68 -15.02 5.77
N MET A 262 -2.11 -15.41 4.58
CA MET A 262 -2.11 -14.58 3.38
C MET A 262 -3.49 -13.94 3.16
N LEU A 263 -3.62 -13.08 2.14
CA LEU A 263 -4.78 -12.24 1.87
C LEU A 263 -6.13 -12.98 2.01
N TYR A 264 -6.26 -14.15 1.38
CA TYR A 264 -7.53 -14.90 1.40
C TYR A 264 -7.73 -15.68 2.70
N ASP A 265 -6.64 -16.11 3.33
CA ASP A 265 -6.70 -16.74 4.65
C ASP A 265 -7.25 -15.77 5.69
N ILE A 266 -6.73 -14.53 5.69
CA ILE A 266 -7.15 -13.45 6.58
C ILE A 266 -8.64 -13.18 6.38
N ALA A 267 -9.09 -12.98 5.14
CA ALA A 267 -10.50 -12.74 4.88
C ALA A 267 -11.40 -13.91 5.32
N ALA A 268 -11.01 -15.16 5.03
CA ALA A 268 -11.80 -16.33 5.38
C ALA A 268 -11.86 -16.56 6.90
N ILE A 269 -10.75 -16.37 7.61
CA ILE A 269 -10.72 -16.56 9.06
C ILE A 269 -11.43 -15.45 9.81
N GLN A 270 -11.36 -14.20 9.32
CA GLN A 270 -12.13 -13.08 9.84
C GLN A 270 -13.63 -13.24 9.58
N TYR A 271 -14.01 -13.82 8.45
CA TYR A 271 -15.40 -14.20 8.22
C TYR A 271 -15.88 -15.18 9.30
N LEU A 272 -15.10 -16.21 9.62
CA LEU A 272 -15.47 -17.18 10.65
C LEU A 272 -15.52 -16.58 12.06
N TYR A 273 -14.51 -15.79 12.46
CA TYR A 273 -14.25 -15.45 13.86
C TYR A 273 -14.21 -13.94 14.17
N GLY A 274 -14.51 -13.09 13.19
CA GLY A 274 -14.40 -11.63 13.29
C GLY A 274 -12.96 -11.14 13.14
N ALA A 275 -12.77 -9.91 12.69
CA ALA A 275 -11.46 -9.26 12.64
C ALA A 275 -10.97 -8.88 14.05
N ASN A 276 -9.66 -9.01 14.28
CA ASN A 276 -9.07 -8.53 15.54
C ASN A 276 -8.62 -7.08 15.42
N MET A 277 -9.47 -6.18 15.91
CA MET A 277 -9.24 -4.73 15.88
C MET A 277 -8.32 -4.20 16.99
N ASN A 278 -7.61 -5.08 17.71
CA ASN A 278 -6.65 -4.68 18.75
C ASN A 278 -5.20 -4.95 18.37
N THR A 279 -4.96 -5.51 17.18
CA THR A 279 -3.62 -5.82 16.69
C THR A 279 -3.06 -4.62 16.00
N ARG A 280 -1.94 -4.07 16.47
CA ARG A 280 -1.24 -2.94 15.83
C ARG A 280 -2.22 -1.77 15.64
N THR A 281 -2.47 -1.03 16.71
CA THR A 281 -3.43 0.11 16.71
C THR A 281 -2.71 1.45 16.80
N GLY A 282 -1.41 1.46 16.59
CA GLY A 282 -0.56 2.64 16.66
C GLY A 282 0.30 2.67 15.40
N ASN A 283 1.07 3.74 15.25
CA ASN A 283 1.87 3.95 14.04
C ASN A 283 3.01 2.93 13.97
N ASP A 284 2.89 2.00 13.03
CA ASP A 284 3.80 0.89 12.82
C ASP A 284 4.61 1.09 11.53
N THR A 285 5.88 0.67 11.54
CA THR A 285 6.75 0.70 10.35
C THR A 285 7.15 -0.72 9.97
N TYR A 286 6.77 -1.13 8.78
CA TYR A 286 7.09 -2.41 8.17
C TYR A 286 8.35 -2.27 7.32
N SER A 287 9.41 -2.99 7.68
CA SER A 287 10.69 -2.93 6.97
C SER A 287 11.33 -4.31 6.84
N TRP A 288 12.16 -4.47 5.82
CA TRP A 288 12.79 -5.75 5.48
C TRP A 288 14.29 -5.59 5.30
N THR A 289 15.03 -6.63 5.70
CA THR A 289 16.47 -6.70 5.45
C THR A 289 16.74 -6.90 3.96
N THR A 290 17.74 -6.19 3.44
CA THR A 290 18.16 -6.26 2.04
C THR A 290 18.41 -7.69 1.56
N GLY A 291 17.88 -8.04 0.38
CA GLY A 291 18.17 -9.30 -0.31
C GLY A 291 17.50 -10.56 0.27
N ASN A 292 16.67 -10.43 1.31
CA ASN A 292 15.90 -11.54 1.84
C ASN A 292 14.59 -11.73 1.08
N ALA A 293 14.31 -12.96 0.66
CA ALA A 293 12.99 -13.31 0.19
C ALA A 293 12.02 -13.37 1.37
N PHE A 294 10.78 -13.01 1.12
CA PHE A 294 9.70 -13.18 2.06
C PHE A 294 8.41 -13.35 1.26
N VAL A 295 7.37 -13.89 1.89
CA VAL A 295 5.98 -13.92 1.39
C VAL A 295 5.10 -13.67 2.60
N GLN A 296 4.39 -12.54 2.65
CA GLN A 296 3.70 -12.06 3.84
C GLN A 296 2.46 -11.23 3.48
N ALA A 297 1.52 -11.14 4.41
CA ALA A 297 0.42 -10.19 4.35
C ALA A 297 0.39 -9.35 5.64
N ILE A 298 0.18 -8.05 5.49
CA ILE A 298 0.01 -7.11 6.59
C ILE A 298 -1.45 -7.13 7.02
N TRP A 299 -1.68 -7.34 8.32
CA TRP A 299 -2.91 -6.98 9.00
C TRP A 299 -2.57 -5.91 10.02
N ASP A 300 -3.23 -4.77 9.91
CA ASP A 300 -3.10 -3.64 10.82
C ASP A 300 -4.51 -3.15 11.16
N ALA A 301 -4.77 -2.86 12.45
CA ALA A 301 -6.08 -2.44 12.90
C ALA A 301 -6.22 -0.92 12.96
N GLY A 302 -5.14 -0.18 12.74
CA GLY A 302 -5.14 1.26 12.54
C GLY A 302 -3.91 1.93 13.13
N GLY A 303 -3.75 3.19 12.79
CA GLY A 303 -2.52 3.90 13.02
C GLY A 303 -2.31 4.85 11.86
N ILE A 304 -1.13 5.43 11.79
CA ILE A 304 -0.60 5.99 10.56
C ILE A 304 0.66 5.19 10.26
N ASP A 305 0.58 4.31 9.27
CA ASP A 305 1.52 3.20 9.13
C ASP A 305 2.40 3.36 7.89
N THR A 306 3.58 2.74 7.91
CA THR A 306 4.60 2.92 6.87
C THR A 306 5.12 1.61 6.33
N ILE A 307 5.09 1.45 5.00
CA ILE A 307 5.94 0.48 4.29
C ILE A 307 7.27 1.14 3.98
N SER A 308 8.37 0.61 4.51
CA SER A 308 9.70 1.20 4.37
C SER A 308 10.67 0.26 3.65
N ALA A 309 11.03 0.64 2.43
CA ALA A 309 12.03 0.01 1.58
C ALA A 309 13.42 0.68 1.67
N VAL A 310 13.65 1.57 2.65
CA VAL A 310 14.89 2.38 2.78
C VAL A 310 16.20 1.58 2.85
N ASN A 311 16.13 0.28 3.17
CA ASN A 311 17.29 -0.62 3.19
C ASN A 311 17.52 -1.34 1.85
N GLN A 312 16.65 -1.16 0.86
CA GLN A 312 16.76 -1.78 -0.44
C GLN A 312 17.65 -0.93 -1.35
N THR A 313 18.52 -1.60 -2.11
CA THR A 313 19.46 -0.95 -3.03
C THR A 313 19.05 -1.11 -4.50
N LEU A 314 17.82 -1.54 -4.72
CA LEU A 314 17.27 -1.98 -6.00
C LEU A 314 15.79 -1.65 -5.98
N ASP A 315 15.23 -1.46 -7.17
CA ASP A 315 13.87 -1.04 -7.43
C ASP A 315 12.83 -1.80 -6.58
N ALA A 316 12.03 -1.05 -5.84
CA ALA A 316 10.85 -1.45 -5.12
C ALA A 316 9.59 -0.98 -5.87
N ALA A 317 8.54 -1.79 -5.82
CA ALA A 317 7.21 -1.42 -6.29
C ALA A 317 6.26 -1.52 -5.11
N ILE A 318 5.85 -0.39 -4.54
CA ILE A 318 4.97 -0.30 -3.37
C ILE A 318 3.60 0.17 -3.84
N ASP A 319 2.57 -0.61 -3.53
CA ASP A 319 1.17 -0.25 -3.72
C ASP A 319 0.47 -0.31 -2.37
N LEU A 320 -0.04 0.83 -1.89
CA LEU A 320 -0.73 0.96 -0.60
C LEU A 320 -2.20 0.52 -0.65
N ASN A 321 -2.71 0.09 -1.81
CA ASN A 321 -4.11 -0.33 -1.94
C ASN A 321 -4.37 -1.70 -1.29
N PRO A 322 -5.46 -1.86 -0.53
CA PRO A 322 -5.79 -3.13 0.09
C PRO A 322 -6.05 -4.23 -0.93
N GLY A 323 -5.45 -5.40 -0.73
CA GLY A 323 -5.50 -6.52 -1.67
C GLY A 323 -4.52 -6.42 -2.84
N SER A 324 -3.80 -5.31 -2.97
CA SER A 324 -2.66 -5.19 -3.88
C SER A 324 -1.44 -5.94 -3.34
N PHE A 325 -0.46 -6.12 -4.24
CA PHE A 325 0.82 -6.73 -3.91
C PHE A 325 1.97 -5.80 -4.22
N SER A 326 2.86 -5.66 -3.26
CA SER A 326 4.11 -4.90 -3.37
C SER A 326 5.32 -5.83 -3.51
N SER A 327 6.34 -5.34 -4.19
CA SER A 327 7.67 -5.94 -4.33
C SER A 327 8.69 -5.05 -3.62
N ILE A 328 9.14 -5.46 -2.42
CA ILE A 328 10.12 -4.69 -1.64
C ILE A 328 11.54 -5.16 -1.98
N GLY A 329 12.09 -4.64 -3.08
CA GLY A 329 13.42 -4.96 -3.62
C GLY A 329 13.52 -6.36 -4.29
N PRO A 330 14.38 -6.57 -5.32
CA PRO A 330 14.58 -7.88 -5.94
C PRO A 330 15.52 -8.75 -5.11
N THR A 331 15.05 -9.93 -4.74
CA THR A 331 15.94 -11.02 -4.34
C THR A 331 16.56 -11.62 -5.60
N SER A 332 17.65 -11.03 -6.08
CA SER A 332 18.31 -11.56 -7.26
C SER A 332 19.01 -12.89 -6.95
N ASN A 333 18.89 -13.83 -7.87
CA ASN A 333 20.02 -14.67 -8.24
C ASN A 333 20.06 -14.77 -9.77
N GLY A 334 20.66 -13.76 -10.43
CA GLY A 334 21.03 -13.77 -11.84
C GLY A 334 19.99 -13.25 -12.84
N SER A 335 20.29 -12.08 -13.43
CA SER A 335 19.90 -11.57 -14.77
C SER A 335 18.42 -11.59 -15.21
N SER A 336 17.47 -11.92 -14.35
CA SER A 336 16.03 -11.71 -14.56
C SER A 336 15.49 -11.07 -13.29
N THR A 337 15.03 -9.83 -13.40
CA THR A 337 14.26 -9.14 -12.36
C THR A 337 13.04 -10.00 -12.04
N ARG A 338 13.13 -10.76 -10.96
CA ARG A 338 11.97 -11.44 -10.37
C ARG A 338 11.34 -10.42 -9.43
N ALA A 339 10.48 -9.56 -9.97
CA ALA A 339 9.53 -8.80 -9.15
C ALA A 339 8.61 -9.85 -8.51
N ASN A 340 8.98 -10.31 -7.32
CA ASN A 340 8.17 -11.23 -6.57
C ASN A 340 7.23 -10.36 -5.73
N ASN A 341 6.01 -10.19 -6.24
CA ASN A 341 4.89 -9.52 -5.58
C ASN A 341 4.49 -10.33 -4.33
N ASN A 342 5.17 -10.03 -3.22
CA ASN A 342 5.26 -10.93 -2.08
C ASN A 342 4.82 -10.29 -0.76
N LEU A 343 4.56 -8.99 -0.77
CA LEU A 343 3.88 -8.31 0.32
C LEU A 343 2.44 -8.04 -0.11
N ALA A 344 1.47 -8.59 0.61
CA ALA A 344 0.08 -8.20 0.45
C ALA A 344 -0.35 -7.27 1.59
N ILE A 345 -1.30 -6.38 1.30
CA ILE A 345 -2.04 -5.65 2.33
C ILE A 345 -3.40 -6.33 2.49
N ALA A 346 -3.77 -6.75 3.70
CA ALA A 346 -5.06 -7.39 3.91
C ALA A 346 -6.22 -6.44 3.59
N PHE A 347 -7.38 -6.99 3.23
CA PHE A 347 -8.58 -6.19 2.99
C PHE A 347 -8.95 -5.38 4.25
N ASN A 348 -9.40 -4.14 4.05
CA ASN A 348 -9.78 -3.17 5.10
C ASN A 348 -8.64 -2.72 6.02
N VAL A 349 -7.39 -2.95 5.63
CA VAL A 349 -6.24 -2.25 6.21
C VAL A 349 -6.06 -0.95 5.44
N THR A 350 -5.75 0.16 6.12
CA THR A 350 -5.29 1.39 5.47
C THR A 350 -3.86 1.60 5.90
N LEU A 351 -2.97 1.87 4.94
CA LEU A 351 -1.60 2.29 5.19
C LEU A 351 -1.42 3.63 4.47
N GLU A 352 -0.82 4.60 5.14
CA GLU A 352 -0.74 5.98 4.66
C GLU A 352 0.63 6.32 4.09
N ASN A 353 1.68 5.63 4.52
CA ASN A 353 3.03 6.03 4.19
C ASN A 353 3.81 4.95 3.44
N ALA A 354 4.64 5.39 2.51
CA ALA A 354 5.59 4.54 1.81
C ALA A 354 6.94 5.25 1.64
N GLN A 355 8.02 4.49 1.79
CA GLN A 355 9.37 4.98 1.54
C GLN A 355 10.09 4.00 0.61
N GLY A 356 10.64 4.52 -0.49
CA GLY A 356 11.58 3.84 -1.36
C GLY A 356 12.94 3.58 -0.70
N GLY A 357 13.87 3.03 -1.47
CA GLY A 357 15.25 2.76 -1.14
C GLY A 357 16.19 3.59 -2.01
N SER A 358 17.27 2.97 -2.49
CA SER A 358 18.23 3.64 -3.39
C SER A 358 18.10 3.21 -4.86
N GLY A 359 16.98 2.58 -5.22
CA GLY A 359 16.70 2.08 -6.56
C GLY A 359 15.72 3.01 -7.27
N ASN A 360 15.34 2.67 -8.50
CA ASN A 360 14.29 3.42 -9.19
C ASN A 360 12.94 2.83 -8.80
N ASP A 361 12.29 3.44 -7.83
CA ASP A 361 11.13 2.88 -7.16
C ASP A 361 9.82 3.35 -7.81
N THR A 362 8.78 2.55 -7.63
CA THR A 362 7.41 2.87 -8.03
C THR A 362 6.56 2.82 -6.79
N ILE A 363 5.96 3.95 -6.40
CA ILE A 363 5.15 4.06 -5.19
C ILE A 363 3.76 4.56 -5.60
N THR A 364 2.73 3.81 -5.25
CA THR A 364 1.33 4.17 -5.45
C THR A 364 0.63 4.25 -4.10
N GLY A 365 0.03 5.40 -3.84
CA GLY A 365 -0.81 5.69 -2.69
C GLY A 365 -2.16 4.97 -2.75
N ASN A 366 -3.12 5.49 -2.01
CA ASN A 366 -4.50 5.06 -1.97
C ASN A 366 -5.41 6.27 -1.71
N SER A 367 -6.69 6.06 -1.40
CA SER A 367 -7.65 7.16 -1.22
C SER A 367 -7.55 7.90 0.13
N ALA A 368 -6.46 7.71 0.88
CA ALA A 368 -6.22 8.39 2.15
C ALA A 368 -5.07 9.37 1.97
N ASN A 369 -5.00 10.38 2.83
CA ASN A 369 -3.86 11.30 2.84
C ASN A 369 -2.57 10.53 3.10
N ASN A 370 -1.69 10.51 2.11
CA ASN A 370 -0.49 9.71 2.09
C ASN A 370 0.78 10.55 2.25
N THR A 371 1.83 9.92 2.75
CA THR A 371 3.19 10.46 2.66
C THR A 371 4.08 9.48 1.93
N LEU A 372 4.50 9.85 0.73
CA LEU A 372 5.29 9.03 -0.18
C LEU A 372 6.68 9.65 -0.34
N THR A 373 7.74 8.85 -0.21
CA THR A 373 9.13 9.32 -0.36
C THR A 373 9.92 8.37 -1.25
N GLY A 374 10.49 8.86 -2.35
CA GLY A 374 11.34 8.07 -3.26
C GLY A 374 12.71 7.75 -2.67
N ASN A 375 13.41 8.78 -2.20
CA ASN A 375 14.79 8.78 -1.66
C ASN A 375 15.89 8.91 -2.72
N ASP A 376 16.67 7.87 -3.04
CA ASP A 376 17.68 7.98 -4.10
C ASP A 376 17.20 7.14 -5.28
N GLY A 377 17.29 7.64 -6.50
CA GLY A 377 16.83 6.93 -7.68
C GLY A 377 16.03 7.84 -8.59
N ASN A 378 15.65 7.33 -9.76
CA ASN A 378 14.64 7.99 -10.58
C ASN A 378 13.31 7.32 -10.29
N ASP A 379 12.53 7.93 -9.41
CA ASP A 379 11.34 7.35 -8.81
C ASP A 379 10.06 7.78 -9.51
N TRP A 380 9.02 6.97 -9.37
CA TRP A 380 7.67 7.26 -9.83
C TRP A 380 6.71 7.20 -8.64
N LEU A 381 6.10 8.32 -8.30
CA LEU A 381 5.19 8.47 -7.16
C LEU A 381 3.82 8.91 -7.65
N ASN A 382 2.75 8.28 -7.15
CA ASN A 382 1.37 8.66 -7.45
C ASN A 382 0.52 8.62 -6.17
N GLY A 383 -0.02 9.77 -5.76
CA GLY A 383 -0.83 9.96 -4.56
C GLY A 383 -2.24 9.36 -4.68
N LEU A 384 -2.91 9.64 -5.81
CA LEU A 384 -4.27 9.27 -6.20
C LEU A 384 -5.37 10.19 -5.67
N SER A 385 -5.77 10.09 -4.42
CA SER A 385 -6.85 10.92 -3.88
C SER A 385 -6.65 11.13 -2.40
N GLY A 386 -7.08 12.27 -1.90
CA GLY A 386 -6.75 12.73 -0.56
C GLY A 386 -5.52 13.63 -0.59
N ASN A 387 -5.40 14.47 0.42
CA ASN A 387 -4.33 15.46 0.47
C ASN A 387 -3.00 14.78 0.80
N ASP A 388 -2.17 14.60 -0.21
CA ASP A 388 -0.96 13.82 -0.17
C ASP A 388 0.29 14.69 -0.03
N SER A 389 1.38 14.07 0.41
CA SER A 389 2.71 14.66 0.46
C SER A 389 3.69 13.74 -0.24
N LEU A 390 4.16 14.14 -1.41
CA LEU A 390 5.07 13.39 -2.27
C LEU A 390 6.44 14.05 -2.28
N TYR A 391 7.48 13.27 -1.99
CA TYR A 391 8.86 13.71 -1.99
C TYR A 391 9.67 12.83 -2.94
N GLY A 392 10.15 13.39 -4.04
CA GLY A 392 10.95 12.70 -5.07
C GLY A 392 12.24 12.17 -4.46
N GLY A 393 13.19 13.06 -4.20
CA GLY A 393 14.47 12.63 -3.66
C GLY A 393 15.67 13.16 -4.41
N ASN A 394 16.68 12.32 -4.54
CA ASN A 394 17.79 12.51 -5.45
C ASN A 394 17.56 11.68 -6.71
N GLY A 395 17.62 12.32 -7.87
CA GLY A 395 17.45 11.70 -9.17
C GLY A 395 16.37 12.41 -9.94
N ASN A 396 16.05 11.92 -11.13
CA ASN A 396 15.02 12.55 -11.96
C ASN A 396 13.71 11.82 -11.73
N ASP A 397 12.84 12.43 -10.94
CA ASP A 397 11.64 11.82 -10.42
C ASP A 397 10.39 12.25 -11.19
N VAL A 398 9.33 11.44 -11.07
CA VAL A 398 8.01 11.76 -11.60
C VAL A 398 6.97 11.63 -10.50
N LEU A 399 6.31 12.74 -10.17
CA LEU A 399 5.33 12.84 -9.10
C LEU A 399 3.95 13.21 -9.67
N TYR A 400 2.91 12.52 -9.22
CA TYR A 400 1.51 12.80 -9.55
C TYR A 400 0.70 12.93 -8.24
N GLY A 401 0.12 14.09 -7.98
CA GLY A 401 -0.81 14.32 -6.87
C GLY A 401 -2.17 13.69 -7.18
N GLU A 402 -2.65 13.98 -8.40
CA GLU A 402 -3.93 13.57 -9.00
C GLU A 402 -5.14 14.36 -8.49
N GLY A 403 -5.58 14.19 -7.25
CA GLY A 403 -6.81 14.83 -6.80
C GLY A 403 -6.80 15.19 -5.33
N ASP A 404 -7.50 16.27 -5.00
CA ASP A 404 -7.46 16.99 -3.71
C ASP A 404 -6.17 17.84 -3.55
N ASP A 405 -6.06 18.62 -2.48
CA ASP A 405 -4.97 19.59 -2.33
C ASP A 405 -3.68 18.89 -1.86
N ASP A 406 -2.64 18.88 -2.70
CA ASP A 406 -1.40 18.11 -2.51
C ASP A 406 -0.15 18.97 -2.27
N LEU A 407 0.88 18.34 -1.68
CA LEU A 407 2.25 18.86 -1.59
C LEU A 407 3.19 17.94 -2.37
N LEU A 408 3.86 18.48 -3.38
CA LEU A 408 4.80 17.74 -4.23
C LEU A 408 6.15 18.45 -4.27
N GLU A 409 7.21 17.76 -3.84
CA GLU A 409 8.58 18.28 -3.86
C GLU A 409 9.50 17.31 -4.63
N GLY A 410 10.05 17.73 -5.77
CA GLY A 410 11.00 16.94 -6.58
C GLY A 410 12.36 16.78 -5.90
N TRP A 411 12.85 17.87 -5.31
CA TRP A 411 14.17 18.02 -4.70
C TRP A 411 15.31 18.05 -5.70
N ALA A 412 16.13 17.01 -5.85
CA ALA A 412 17.39 17.12 -6.56
C ALA A 412 17.40 16.29 -7.83
N GLY A 413 17.38 16.94 -8.98
CA GLY A 413 17.41 16.31 -10.29
C GLY A 413 16.52 17.07 -11.27
N ASN A 414 16.37 16.56 -12.49
CA ASN A 414 15.42 17.15 -13.43
C ASN A 414 14.08 16.42 -13.29
N ASP A 415 13.17 16.99 -12.53
CA ASP A 415 11.96 16.35 -12.09
C ASP A 415 10.76 16.69 -12.98
N THR A 416 9.75 15.85 -12.93
CA THR A 416 8.45 16.10 -13.56
C THR A 416 7.35 15.98 -12.53
N VAL A 417 6.63 17.07 -12.26
CA VAL A 417 5.67 17.17 -11.17
C VAL A 417 4.31 17.59 -11.73
N TYR A 418 3.27 16.82 -11.42
CA TYR A 418 1.89 17.09 -11.80
C TYR A 418 1.03 17.19 -10.55
N GLY A 419 0.41 18.36 -10.30
CA GLY A 419 -0.52 18.58 -9.20
C GLY A 419 -1.81 17.79 -9.41
N GLY A 420 -2.63 18.20 -10.37
CA GLY A 420 -3.87 17.52 -10.73
C GLY A 420 -5.09 18.39 -10.47
N ASP A 421 -6.13 17.81 -9.89
CA ASP A 421 -7.31 18.54 -9.42
C ASP A 421 -7.07 18.95 -7.95
N GLY A 422 -7.06 20.23 -7.59
CA GLY A 422 -6.79 20.64 -6.21
C GLY A 422 -6.09 21.98 -6.15
N SER A 423 -6.00 22.57 -4.96
CA SER A 423 -5.09 23.70 -4.75
C SER A 423 -3.74 23.15 -4.28
N ASP A 424 -2.83 22.93 -5.23
CA ASP A 424 -1.61 22.19 -5.01
C ASP A 424 -0.41 23.10 -4.73
N ARG A 425 0.59 22.55 -4.03
CA ARG A 425 1.90 23.16 -3.88
C ARG A 425 2.97 22.28 -4.52
N LEU A 426 3.62 22.80 -5.57
CA LEU A 426 4.64 22.12 -6.34
C LEU A 426 5.99 22.82 -6.19
N GLU A 427 7.05 22.06 -5.91
CA GLU A 427 8.43 22.55 -5.82
C GLU A 427 9.36 21.62 -6.61
N GLY A 428 10.05 22.16 -7.62
CA GLY A 428 10.99 21.41 -8.47
C GLY A 428 12.27 21.12 -7.71
N GLY A 429 13.00 22.18 -7.35
CA GLY A 429 14.18 22.11 -6.50
C GLY A 429 15.46 22.40 -7.29
N ASP A 430 16.44 21.51 -7.25
CA ASP A 430 17.72 21.63 -7.97
C ASP A 430 17.66 20.87 -9.30
N GLY A 431 17.58 21.56 -10.43
CA GLY A 431 17.64 20.94 -11.76
C GLY A 431 16.80 21.70 -12.78
N ASN A 432 16.58 21.12 -13.95
CA ASN A 432 15.69 21.73 -14.95
C ASN A 432 14.38 20.95 -14.91
N ASP A 433 13.41 21.51 -14.21
CA ASP A 433 12.21 20.81 -13.81
C ASP A 433 11.02 21.15 -14.73
N SER A 434 10.03 20.28 -14.74
CA SER A 434 8.76 20.47 -15.45
C SER A 434 7.61 20.33 -14.46
N LEU A 435 6.92 21.43 -14.16
CA LEU A 435 5.85 21.50 -13.18
C LEU A 435 4.54 21.92 -13.86
N GLU A 436 3.46 21.18 -13.62
CA GLU A 436 2.10 21.48 -14.07
C GLU A 436 1.13 21.41 -12.89
N GLY A 437 0.52 22.55 -12.53
CA GLY A 437 -0.43 22.67 -11.42
C GLY A 437 -1.71 21.90 -11.70
N GLY A 438 -2.50 22.35 -12.69
CA GLY A 438 -3.68 21.64 -13.16
C GLY A 438 -4.96 22.44 -12.95
N ASP A 439 -5.93 21.88 -12.24
CA ASP A 439 -7.20 22.54 -11.92
C ASP A 439 -7.21 22.99 -10.46
N GLY A 440 -7.16 24.28 -10.20
CA GLY A 440 -7.27 24.85 -8.86
C GLY A 440 -6.35 26.05 -8.69
N ASN A 441 -6.22 26.59 -7.48
CA ASN A 441 -5.29 27.71 -7.30
C ASN A 441 -3.97 27.15 -6.78
N ASP A 442 -2.96 27.10 -7.64
CA ASP A 442 -1.72 26.38 -7.37
C ASP A 442 -0.57 27.32 -6.98
N GLU A 443 0.32 26.82 -6.13
CA GLU A 443 1.60 27.45 -5.81
C GLU A 443 2.74 26.65 -6.45
N ILE A 444 3.42 27.22 -7.45
CA ILE A 444 4.44 26.53 -8.25
C ILE A 444 5.80 27.23 -8.12
N TYR A 445 6.82 26.47 -7.70
CA TYR A 445 8.20 26.93 -7.51
C TYR A 445 9.16 26.08 -8.34
N GLY A 446 9.84 26.68 -9.33
CA GLY A 446 10.84 25.99 -10.15
C GLY A 446 12.08 25.62 -9.35
N GLY A 447 12.73 26.61 -8.75
CA GLY A 447 13.88 26.42 -7.88
C GLY A 447 15.17 26.88 -8.53
N THR A 448 16.12 25.99 -8.74
CA THR A 448 17.40 26.32 -9.39
C THR A 448 17.57 25.56 -10.70
N GLY A 449 17.71 26.26 -11.81
CA GLY A 449 17.92 25.68 -13.14
C GLY A 449 17.09 26.40 -14.18
N ASN A 450 16.75 25.75 -15.28
CA ASN A 450 15.89 26.38 -16.30
C ASN A 450 14.60 25.59 -16.37
N ASP A 451 13.60 26.09 -15.67
CA ASP A 451 12.40 25.33 -15.37
C ASP A 451 11.28 25.65 -16.34
N LEU A 452 10.36 24.69 -16.49
CA LEU A 452 9.11 24.83 -17.24
C LEU A 452 7.95 24.75 -16.25
N LEU A 453 7.26 25.87 -16.04
CA LEU A 453 6.11 25.95 -15.15
C LEU A 453 4.84 26.24 -15.95
N ASN A 454 3.77 25.53 -15.62
CA ASN A 454 2.42 25.74 -16.14
C ASN A 454 1.43 25.74 -14.98
N GLY A 455 0.74 26.87 -14.74
CA GLY A 455 -0.31 27.00 -13.73
C GLY A 455 -1.49 26.09 -14.02
N GLY A 456 -2.18 26.37 -15.14
CA GLY A 456 -3.26 25.51 -15.62
C GLY A 456 -4.57 26.28 -15.69
N LYS A 457 -5.54 25.90 -14.86
CA LYS A 457 -6.81 26.62 -14.72
C LYS A 457 -6.90 27.22 -13.33
N ASP A 458 -7.70 28.28 -13.22
CA ASP A 458 -7.91 29.05 -12.01
C ASP A 458 -6.67 29.90 -11.66
N ALA A 459 -6.60 30.48 -10.46
CA ALA A 459 -5.65 31.57 -10.20
C ALA A 459 -4.35 31.07 -9.58
N ASP A 460 -3.28 31.06 -10.37
CA ASP A 460 -2.02 30.41 -9.98
C ASP A 460 -0.92 31.39 -9.57
N SER A 461 0.03 30.91 -8.78
CA SER A 461 1.21 31.64 -8.33
C SER A 461 2.48 30.93 -8.78
N LEU A 462 3.22 31.55 -9.70
CA LEU A 462 4.42 30.96 -10.30
C LEU A 462 5.68 31.73 -9.90
N VAL A 463 6.68 31.01 -9.38
CA VAL A 463 8.03 31.49 -9.09
C VAL A 463 9.01 30.63 -9.88
N GLY A 464 9.67 31.18 -10.91
CA GLY A 464 10.72 30.46 -11.65
C GLY A 464 11.89 30.08 -10.76
N GLY A 465 12.44 31.08 -10.05
CA GLY A 465 13.60 30.89 -9.19
C GLY A 465 14.87 31.33 -9.90
N SER A 466 15.99 30.62 -9.71
CA SER A 466 17.25 31.01 -10.34
C SER A 466 17.47 30.28 -11.67
N GLY A 467 17.65 31.03 -12.75
CA GLY A 467 18.11 30.57 -14.05
C GLY A 467 17.38 31.26 -15.19
N THR A 468 16.80 30.53 -16.12
CA THR A 468 16.09 31.13 -17.27
C THR A 468 14.86 30.29 -17.52
N ASP A 469 13.77 30.68 -16.88
CA ASP A 469 12.59 29.84 -16.76
C ASP A 469 11.57 30.15 -17.84
N THR A 470 10.70 29.19 -18.13
CA THR A 470 9.57 29.35 -19.05
C THR A 470 8.29 29.15 -18.25
N LEU A 471 7.49 30.22 -18.17
CA LEU A 471 6.29 30.26 -17.33
C LEU A 471 5.05 30.43 -18.21
N THR A 472 4.01 29.65 -17.91
CA THR A 472 2.68 29.75 -18.51
C THR A 472 1.67 29.82 -17.37
N GLY A 473 0.85 30.87 -17.32
CA GLY A 473 -0.19 30.99 -16.29
C GLY A 473 -1.38 30.08 -16.61
N GLY A 474 -1.83 30.13 -17.86
CA GLY A 474 -2.97 29.36 -18.34
C GLY A 474 -4.26 30.17 -18.30
N LEU A 475 -5.31 29.60 -17.73
CA LEU A 475 -6.64 30.22 -17.64
C LEU A 475 -6.88 30.71 -16.22
N GLY A 476 -6.87 32.01 -15.99
CA GLY A 476 -7.24 32.53 -14.68
C GLY A 476 -6.59 33.86 -14.45
N ASN A 477 -6.51 34.27 -13.18
CA ASN A 477 -5.84 35.50 -12.81
C ASN A 477 -4.49 35.14 -12.17
N ASP A 478 -3.46 35.04 -12.98
CA ASP A 478 -2.21 34.43 -12.53
C ASP A 478 -1.23 35.47 -11.99
N SER A 479 -0.31 35.00 -11.15
CA SER A 479 0.72 35.82 -10.52
C SER A 479 2.10 35.28 -10.84
N PHE A 480 2.86 36.01 -11.65
CA PHE A 480 4.27 35.71 -11.92
C PHE A 480 5.17 36.49 -10.96
N ILE A 481 5.88 35.79 -10.08
CA ILE A 481 6.59 36.37 -8.95
C ILE A 481 8.10 36.34 -9.18
N PHE A 482 8.73 37.51 -9.11
CA PHE A 482 10.19 37.68 -9.16
C PHE A 482 10.72 38.04 -7.76
N SER A 483 11.55 37.17 -7.20
CA SER A 483 12.01 37.30 -5.81
C SER A 483 13.30 38.10 -5.69
N SER A 484 14.11 38.16 -6.75
CA SER A 484 15.42 38.83 -6.76
C SER A 484 15.84 39.25 -8.17
N THR A 485 16.66 40.29 -8.29
CA THR A 485 17.32 40.64 -9.56
C THR A 485 18.39 39.63 -9.99
N ALA A 486 18.68 38.63 -9.15
CA ALA A 486 19.64 37.56 -9.42
C ALA A 486 18.98 36.26 -9.92
N ASP A 487 17.65 36.22 -9.98
CA ASP A 487 16.84 35.07 -10.42
C ASP A 487 17.06 34.76 -11.91
N GLY A 488 17.55 35.73 -12.70
CA GLY A 488 17.87 35.53 -14.10
C GLY A 488 16.84 36.18 -15.01
N ILE A 489 16.56 35.58 -16.17
CA ILE A 489 15.68 36.18 -17.18
C ILE A 489 14.64 35.17 -17.63
N ASP A 490 13.41 35.33 -17.16
CA ASP A 490 12.34 34.38 -17.45
C ASP A 490 11.60 34.73 -18.74
N THR A 491 10.85 33.77 -19.26
CA THR A 491 9.98 33.94 -20.42
C THR A 491 8.55 33.57 -20.04
N ILE A 492 7.65 34.56 -20.03
CA ILE A 492 6.22 34.35 -19.81
C ILE A 492 5.52 34.24 -21.16
N LEU A 493 4.90 33.09 -21.43
CA LEU A 493 4.38 32.76 -22.76
C LEU A 493 3.03 33.40 -23.08
N ASP A 494 2.15 33.58 -22.09
CA ASP A 494 0.73 33.86 -22.30
C ASP A 494 0.16 35.05 -21.52
N PHE A 495 1.01 35.87 -20.89
CA PHE A 495 0.61 37.01 -20.05
C PHE A 495 -0.56 37.85 -20.62
N SER A 496 -1.64 37.93 -19.86
CA SER A 496 -2.86 38.69 -20.10
C SER A 496 -2.93 39.91 -19.18
N VAL A 497 -2.90 41.11 -19.75
CA VAL A 497 -3.06 42.37 -18.97
C VAL A 497 -4.44 42.55 -18.31
N THR A 498 -5.41 41.68 -18.61
CA THR A 498 -6.74 41.74 -18.00
C THR A 498 -6.90 40.83 -16.80
N ASP A 499 -6.09 39.78 -16.73
CA ASP A 499 -6.28 38.68 -15.79
C ASP A 499 -5.02 38.51 -14.91
N ASP A 500 -3.83 38.68 -15.47
CA ASP A 500 -2.56 38.36 -14.81
C ASP A 500 -1.88 39.56 -14.14
N THR A 501 -0.97 39.24 -13.23
CA THR A 501 -0.15 40.19 -12.49
C THR A 501 1.32 39.80 -12.47
N LEU A 502 2.19 40.82 -12.45
CA LEU A 502 3.62 40.66 -12.19
C LEU A 502 3.88 41.10 -10.75
N GLN A 503 4.48 40.24 -9.93
CA GLN A 503 4.83 40.57 -8.55
C GLN A 503 6.34 40.61 -8.38
N VAL A 504 6.82 41.60 -7.63
CA VAL A 504 8.25 41.75 -7.31
C VAL A 504 8.45 41.88 -5.80
N SER A 505 9.45 41.19 -5.26
CA SER A 505 9.78 41.25 -3.84
C SER A 505 10.52 42.54 -3.45
N LEU A 506 10.07 43.22 -2.40
CA LEU A 506 10.75 44.41 -1.83
C LEU A 506 12.19 44.10 -1.44
N THR A 507 12.44 42.92 -0.88
CA THR A 507 13.77 42.57 -0.38
C THR A 507 14.75 42.35 -1.51
N GLY A 508 14.34 41.69 -2.60
CA GLY A 508 15.17 41.45 -3.78
C GLY A 508 15.34 42.65 -4.71
N PHE A 509 14.38 43.58 -4.71
CA PHE A 509 14.36 44.74 -5.59
C PHE A 509 14.62 46.07 -4.87
N GLY A 510 15.26 46.03 -3.69
CA GLY A 510 15.70 47.22 -2.95
C GLY A 510 14.58 47.85 -2.11
N GLY A 511 14.45 47.40 -0.86
CA GLY A 511 13.38 47.72 0.11
C GLY A 511 13.25 49.18 0.59
N GLY A 512 13.75 50.15 -0.18
CA GLY A 512 13.53 51.59 0.03
C GLY A 512 13.11 52.35 -1.23
N LEU A 513 12.99 51.67 -2.39
CA LEU A 513 12.62 52.28 -3.66
C LEU A 513 11.11 52.47 -3.84
N PHE A 514 10.31 51.77 -3.05
CA PHE A 514 8.86 51.75 -3.16
C PHE A 514 8.23 52.25 -1.85
N ALA A 515 7.38 53.27 -1.94
CA ALA A 515 6.69 53.85 -0.78
C ALA A 515 5.38 53.11 -0.42
N GLY A 516 5.11 51.96 -1.05
CA GLY A 516 3.91 51.13 -0.90
C GLY A 516 3.93 49.91 -1.82
N ALA A 517 2.86 49.12 -1.81
CA ALA A 517 2.74 47.85 -2.57
C ALA A 517 2.38 48.02 -4.06
N VAL A 518 2.18 49.25 -4.53
CA VAL A 518 1.79 49.57 -5.92
C VAL A 518 2.76 50.62 -6.44
N ILE A 519 3.30 50.41 -7.63
CA ILE A 519 4.18 51.38 -8.27
C ILE A 519 3.36 52.53 -8.89
N THR A 520 3.91 53.74 -8.87
CA THR A 520 3.25 54.91 -9.45
C THR A 520 3.43 54.97 -10.96
N VAL A 521 2.61 55.78 -11.64
CA VAL A 521 2.76 56.02 -13.09
C VAL A 521 4.14 56.59 -13.47
N GLU A 522 4.79 57.31 -12.55
CA GLU A 522 6.14 57.88 -12.73
C GLU A 522 7.24 56.82 -12.61
N GLN A 523 6.91 55.63 -12.08
CA GLN A 523 7.85 54.52 -11.87
C GLN A 523 7.77 53.45 -12.98
N PHE A 524 6.94 53.66 -13.99
CA PHE A 524 6.76 52.74 -15.10
C PHE A 524 6.86 53.45 -16.46
N PHE A 525 7.68 52.90 -17.35
CA PHE A 525 7.92 53.44 -18.68
C PHE A 525 7.80 52.38 -19.78
N THR A 526 7.21 52.76 -20.92
CA THR A 526 7.18 51.93 -22.13
C THR A 526 8.20 52.44 -23.13
N GLY A 527 9.28 51.69 -23.36
CA GLY A 527 10.36 52.08 -24.27
C GLY A 527 11.55 51.13 -24.21
N SER A 528 12.66 51.52 -24.83
CA SER A 528 13.86 50.68 -24.90
C SER A 528 14.82 50.81 -23.71
N ALA A 529 14.70 51.90 -22.94
CA ALA A 529 15.51 52.18 -21.76
C ALA A 529 14.80 53.21 -20.87
N ALA A 530 15.20 53.30 -19.59
CA ALA A 530 14.73 54.33 -18.67
C ALA A 530 14.90 55.74 -19.26
N SER A 531 13.88 56.57 -19.10
CA SER A 531 13.79 57.93 -19.63
C SER A 531 14.21 58.99 -18.62
N ASP A 532 14.03 58.72 -17.33
CA ASP A 532 14.45 59.56 -16.21
C ASP A 532 14.77 58.74 -14.93
N ASP A 533 15.13 59.44 -13.86
CA ASP A 533 15.52 58.86 -12.56
C ASP A 533 14.32 58.31 -11.75
N SER A 534 13.08 58.56 -12.17
CA SER A 534 11.88 58.04 -11.52
C SER A 534 11.46 56.67 -12.05
N ASP A 535 11.79 56.36 -13.30
CA ASP A 535 11.50 55.08 -13.92
C ASP A 535 12.11 53.92 -13.12
N ARG A 536 11.31 52.89 -12.83
CA ARG A 536 11.75 51.67 -12.14
C ARG A 536 11.55 50.43 -12.99
N PHE A 537 10.42 50.36 -13.68
CA PHE A 537 10.10 49.28 -14.60
C PHE A 537 10.01 49.80 -16.03
N ILE A 538 10.69 49.13 -16.95
CA ILE A 538 10.73 49.51 -18.36
C ILE A 538 10.30 48.33 -19.22
N TYR A 539 9.21 48.49 -19.96
CA TYR A 539 8.73 47.46 -20.90
C TYR A 539 8.98 47.88 -22.35
N ASN A 540 9.82 47.11 -23.05
CA ASN A 540 10.09 47.32 -24.47
C ASN A 540 9.06 46.57 -25.32
N GLN A 541 8.00 47.26 -25.71
CA GLN A 541 6.91 46.72 -26.53
C GLN A 541 7.36 46.06 -27.84
N SER A 542 8.50 46.47 -28.40
CA SER A 542 9.00 45.91 -29.68
C SER A 542 9.71 44.57 -29.52
N THR A 543 10.28 44.30 -28.34
CA THR A 543 11.03 43.07 -28.06
C THR A 543 10.38 42.18 -27.00
N GLY A 544 9.43 42.70 -26.23
CA GLY A 544 8.82 42.01 -25.11
C GLY A 544 9.64 42.05 -23.81
N ALA A 545 10.80 42.70 -23.81
CA ALA A 545 11.70 42.69 -22.66
C ALA A 545 11.21 43.62 -21.55
N LEU A 546 11.17 43.12 -20.32
CA LEU A 546 10.90 43.87 -19.09
C LEU A 546 12.21 44.06 -18.32
N PHE A 547 12.51 45.31 -17.98
CA PHE A 547 13.70 45.70 -17.25
C PHE A 547 13.35 46.36 -15.90
N PHE A 548 14.25 46.22 -14.94
CA PHE A 548 14.26 46.91 -13.67
C PHE A 548 15.46 47.87 -13.58
N ASP A 549 15.23 49.14 -13.26
CA ASP A 549 16.28 50.15 -13.06
C ASP A 549 16.76 50.17 -11.60
N ILE A 550 17.89 49.51 -11.33
CA ILE A 550 18.35 49.21 -9.97
C ILE A 550 18.96 50.40 -9.23
N ASP A 551 19.57 51.35 -9.94
CA ASP A 551 20.23 52.51 -9.34
C ASP A 551 19.35 53.77 -9.35
N GLY A 552 18.26 53.75 -10.12
CA GLY A 552 17.23 54.78 -10.14
C GLY A 552 17.77 56.14 -10.57
N ILE A 553 18.80 56.14 -11.42
CA ILE A 553 19.41 57.34 -12.02
C ILE A 553 19.24 57.36 -13.56
N GLY A 554 18.36 56.50 -14.09
CA GLY A 554 18.05 56.40 -15.50
C GLY A 554 19.07 55.58 -16.32
N ALA A 555 19.17 55.86 -17.63
CA ALA A 555 19.84 54.99 -18.59
C ALA A 555 21.28 54.57 -18.21
N GLY A 556 21.50 53.26 -18.02
CA GLY A 556 22.84 52.67 -17.91
C GLY A 556 22.97 51.43 -17.04
N SER A 557 22.03 51.19 -16.11
CA SER A 557 22.14 50.13 -15.10
C SER A 557 20.89 49.25 -14.98
N GLN A 558 20.01 49.26 -15.99
CA GLN A 558 18.82 48.42 -15.97
C GLN A 558 19.18 46.93 -16.15
N ILE A 559 18.49 46.08 -15.39
CA ILE A 559 18.62 44.62 -15.44
C ILE A 559 17.36 44.07 -16.10
N GLN A 560 17.51 43.17 -17.08
CA GLN A 560 16.36 42.48 -17.64
C GLN A 560 15.91 41.40 -16.64
N ILE A 561 14.61 41.31 -16.39
CA ILE A 561 14.02 40.31 -15.48
C ILE A 561 13.10 39.33 -16.19
N ALA A 562 12.47 39.74 -17.30
CA ALA A 562 11.59 38.86 -18.04
C ALA A 562 11.49 39.21 -19.53
N ASN A 563 11.01 38.25 -20.31
CA ASN A 563 10.47 38.41 -21.65
C ASN A 563 8.98 38.08 -21.60
N LEU A 564 8.15 39.00 -22.09
CA LEU A 564 6.72 38.80 -22.31
C LEU A 564 6.42 38.84 -23.81
N SER A 565 5.17 38.51 -24.19
CA SER A 565 4.67 38.73 -25.55
C SER A 565 4.88 40.19 -26.01
N THR A 566 5.19 40.41 -27.29
CA THR A 566 5.39 41.77 -27.84
C THR A 566 4.08 42.54 -27.98
N GLY A 567 4.11 43.86 -27.81
CA GLY A 567 2.96 44.75 -28.07
C GLY A 567 1.89 44.76 -26.98
N LEU A 568 2.16 44.20 -25.79
CA LEU A 568 1.25 44.28 -24.66
C LEU A 568 1.05 45.75 -24.23
N SER A 569 -0.17 46.05 -23.78
CA SER A 569 -0.52 47.36 -23.23
C SER A 569 -0.26 47.43 -21.72
N LEU A 570 0.92 46.97 -21.30
CA LEU A 570 1.34 46.91 -19.89
C LEU A 570 1.37 48.32 -19.27
N THR A 571 0.94 48.44 -18.02
CA THR A 571 0.89 49.66 -17.22
C THR A 571 1.40 49.42 -15.79
N HIS A 572 1.56 50.49 -15.03
CA HIS A 572 1.91 50.43 -13.61
C HIS A 572 0.91 49.63 -12.73
N ASN A 573 -0.32 49.38 -13.18
CA ASN A 573 -1.30 48.60 -12.43
C ASN A 573 -1.10 47.10 -12.54
N ASP A 574 -0.27 46.65 -13.48
CA ASP A 574 -0.02 45.23 -13.74
C ASP A 574 1.19 44.72 -12.93
N ILE A 575 1.89 45.62 -12.23
CA ILE A 575 3.08 45.33 -11.44
C ILE A 575 2.85 45.68 -9.97
N PHE A 576 2.96 44.67 -9.11
CA PHE A 576 2.76 44.77 -7.67
C PHE A 576 4.06 44.49 -6.92
N VAL A 577 4.21 45.16 -5.78
CA VAL A 577 5.39 45.04 -4.93
C VAL A 577 4.97 44.38 -3.62
N THR A 578 5.53 43.21 -3.33
CA THR A 578 5.22 42.41 -2.14
C THR A 578 6.35 42.48 -1.11
N ALA A 579 6.02 42.30 0.17
CA ALA A 579 6.91 42.60 1.29
C ALA A 579 7.88 41.48 1.67
#